data_AF-A0AAU6Q3L6-F1
#
_entry.id   AF-A0AAU6Q3L6-F1
#
_cell.length_a   1.000
_cell.length_b   1.000
_cell.length_c   1.000
_cell.angle_alpha   90.00
_cell.angle_beta   90.00
_cell.angle_gamma   90.00
#
_symmetry.space_group_name_H-M   'P 1'
#
loop_
_entity.id
_entity.type
_entity.pdbx_description
1 polymer ?
#
loop_
_entity_poly.entity_id
_entity_poly.type
_entity_poly.pdbx_seq_one_letter_code
_entity_poly.pdbx_strand_id
1 'polypeptide(L)'
;MSRLRYVLALGGALALTAQATDPPTIVQIRANYVAVNASIGAQKYKKQSGQVAGCGDFYTVYTRWLDPRGTVRRLDEKVYGDSVSAGSEFFSSFWFDAAGRLDFALYQQTRYDYKIVPDKNGVNQPVLKNGQPVVAKVRPEVELRVYFDDQGRVLRFLNNSPLGAQETAEVVRMLRHTAAAPWKKLLNSGGC
;
A
#
# COMPACT_ATOMS: atom_id res chain seq x y z
N MET A 1 17.59 -44.29 -60.46
CA MET A 1 16.39 -43.43 -60.36
C MET A 1 15.86 -43.52 -58.94
N SER A 2 16.22 -42.60 -58.04
CA SER A 2 15.73 -42.56 -56.65
C SER A 2 15.02 -41.23 -56.41
N ARG A 3 13.73 -41.28 -56.09
CA ARG A 3 12.93 -40.10 -55.71
C ARG A 3 12.88 -40.01 -54.19
N LEU A 4 13.59 -39.02 -53.63
CA LEU A 4 13.43 -38.58 -52.24
C LEU A 4 12.09 -37.86 -52.12
N ARG A 5 11.24 -38.30 -51.19
CA ARG A 5 10.03 -37.58 -50.76
C ARG A 5 10.33 -36.89 -49.44
N TYR A 6 10.40 -35.57 -49.43
CA TYR A 6 10.36 -34.76 -48.21
C TYR A 6 8.90 -34.55 -47.82
N VAL A 7 8.52 -35.03 -46.64
CA VAL A 7 7.25 -34.70 -45.99
C VAL A 7 7.52 -33.47 -45.13
N LEU A 8 6.99 -32.32 -45.55
CA LEU A 8 6.95 -31.12 -44.72
C LEU A 8 5.85 -31.31 -43.67
N ALA A 9 6.22 -31.48 -42.41
CA ALA A 9 5.29 -31.40 -41.29
C ALA A 9 5.03 -29.91 -40.99
N LEU A 10 3.86 -29.41 -41.41
CA LEU A 10 3.31 -28.15 -40.95
C LEU A 10 2.85 -28.32 -39.49
N GLY A 11 3.74 -28.00 -38.55
CA GLY A 11 3.40 -27.84 -37.14
C GLY A 11 2.53 -26.60 -36.96
N GLY A 12 1.22 -26.79 -36.93
CA GLY A 12 0.27 -25.75 -36.55
C GLY A 12 0.47 -25.37 -35.09
N ALA A 13 0.99 -24.17 -34.84
CA ALA A 13 1.01 -23.56 -33.52
C ALA A 13 -0.44 -23.34 -33.07
N LEU A 14 -0.91 -24.16 -32.13
CA LEU A 14 -2.10 -23.88 -31.33
C LEU A 14 -1.82 -22.63 -30.50
N ALA A 15 -2.24 -21.47 -31.01
CA ALA A 15 -2.37 -20.27 -30.20
C ALA A 15 -3.46 -20.55 -29.16
N LEU A 16 -3.06 -20.89 -27.92
CA LEU A 16 -3.95 -20.79 -26.78
C LEU A 16 -4.39 -19.33 -26.68
N THR A 17 -5.62 -19.05 -27.10
CA THR A 17 -6.29 -17.81 -26.76
C THR A 17 -6.52 -17.85 -25.26
N ALA A 18 -5.75 -17.06 -24.51
CA ALA A 18 -6.01 -16.82 -23.11
C ALA A 18 -7.43 -16.24 -23.01
N GLN A 19 -8.39 -17.06 -22.58
CA GLN A 19 -9.72 -16.58 -22.25
C GLN A 19 -9.57 -15.52 -21.18
N ALA A 20 -10.09 -14.33 -21.47
CA ALA A 20 -10.22 -13.28 -20.47
C ALA A 20 -11.08 -13.84 -19.34
N THR A 21 -10.46 -14.13 -18.21
CA THR A 21 -11.18 -14.45 -16.99
C THR A 21 -11.96 -13.22 -16.56
N ASP A 22 -13.20 -13.40 -16.11
CA ASP A 22 -13.99 -12.31 -15.56
C ASP A 22 -13.20 -11.59 -14.46
N PRO A 23 -13.29 -10.24 -14.38
CA PRO A 23 -12.61 -9.49 -13.34
C PRO A 23 -13.09 -9.95 -11.96
N PRO A 24 -12.20 -9.93 -10.94
CA PRO A 24 -12.50 -10.45 -9.62
C PRO A 24 -13.64 -9.64 -8.98
N THR A 25 -14.57 -10.35 -8.37
CA THR A 25 -15.62 -9.76 -7.56
C THR A 25 -15.06 -9.21 -6.25
N ILE A 26 -15.73 -8.21 -5.66
CA ILE A 26 -15.37 -7.68 -4.33
C ILE A 26 -15.36 -8.78 -3.26
N VAL A 27 -16.19 -9.81 -3.40
CA VAL A 27 -16.21 -10.97 -2.50
C VAL A 27 -14.90 -11.77 -2.61
N GLN A 28 -14.41 -12.03 -3.82
CA GLN A 28 -13.12 -12.70 -4.03
C GLN A 28 -11.95 -11.86 -3.51
N ILE A 29 -11.97 -10.55 -3.73
CA ILE A 29 -10.95 -9.62 -3.19
C ILE A 29 -10.92 -9.67 -1.66
N ARG A 30 -12.09 -9.67 -1.00
CA ARG A 30 -12.16 -9.79 0.47
C ARG A 30 -11.66 -11.14 0.96
N ALA A 31 -11.97 -12.23 0.27
CA ALA A 31 -11.44 -13.55 0.59
C ALA A 31 -9.90 -13.58 0.46
N ASN A 32 -9.34 -12.94 -0.59
CA ASN A 32 -7.90 -12.79 -0.76
C ASN A 32 -7.26 -12.02 0.41
N TYR A 33 -7.85 -10.89 0.81
CA TYR A 33 -7.43 -10.12 1.99
C TYR A 33 -7.35 -10.97 3.27
N VAL A 34 -8.40 -11.76 3.55
CA VAL A 34 -8.46 -12.65 4.73
C VAL A 34 -7.35 -13.70 4.65
N ALA A 35 -7.19 -14.35 3.49
CA ALA A 35 -6.19 -15.39 3.28
C ALA A 35 -4.74 -14.88 3.42
N VAL A 36 -4.46 -13.67 2.91
CA VAL A 36 -3.16 -13.02 3.05
C VAL A 36 -2.86 -12.73 4.52
N ASN A 37 -3.80 -12.14 5.26
CA ASN A 37 -3.57 -11.84 6.69
C ASN A 37 -3.42 -13.11 7.53
N ALA A 38 -4.19 -14.16 7.24
CA ALA A 38 -4.03 -15.46 7.89
C ALA A 38 -2.65 -16.07 7.62
N SER A 39 -2.15 -15.95 6.39
CA SER A 39 -0.82 -16.44 6.00
C SER A 39 0.31 -15.65 6.68
N ILE A 40 0.14 -14.34 6.86
CA ILE A 40 1.06 -13.50 7.63
C ILE A 40 1.06 -13.91 9.10
N GLY A 41 -0.11 -14.08 9.71
CA GLY A 41 -0.25 -14.53 11.10
C GLY A 41 0.35 -15.91 11.34
N ALA A 42 0.23 -16.81 10.35
CA ALA A 42 0.87 -18.12 10.35
C ALA A 42 2.34 -18.11 9.88
N GLN A 43 2.96 -16.93 9.72
CA GLN A 43 4.38 -16.76 9.33
C GLN A 43 4.77 -17.46 8.02
N LYS A 44 3.82 -17.68 7.10
CA LYS A 44 4.08 -18.32 5.80
C LYS A 44 4.75 -17.41 4.79
N TYR A 45 4.77 -16.10 5.06
CA TYR A 45 5.33 -15.08 4.18
C TYR A 45 6.61 -14.48 4.76
N LYS A 46 7.57 -14.22 3.88
CA LYS A 46 8.80 -13.53 4.24
C LYS A 46 8.53 -12.03 4.42
N LYS A 47 8.72 -11.52 5.64
CA LYS A 47 8.63 -10.09 5.96
C LYS A 47 9.93 -9.38 5.55
N GLN A 48 9.81 -8.20 4.94
CA GLN A 48 10.90 -7.26 4.72
C GLN A 48 10.45 -5.86 5.14
N SER A 49 11.35 -5.09 5.73
CA SER A 49 11.08 -3.72 6.17
C SER A 49 12.21 -2.81 5.73
N GLY A 50 11.89 -1.55 5.47
CA GLY A 50 12.86 -0.49 5.27
C GLY A 50 12.28 0.84 5.72
N GLN A 51 13.16 1.79 6.00
CA GLN A 51 12.80 3.14 6.42
C GLN A 51 13.51 4.14 5.52
N VAL A 52 12.83 5.24 5.26
CA VAL A 52 13.30 6.33 4.41
C VAL A 52 13.07 7.64 5.16
N ALA A 53 14.11 8.47 5.26
CA ALA A 53 13.96 9.81 5.78
C ALA A 53 13.26 10.71 4.74
N GLY A 54 12.32 11.52 5.21
CA GLY A 54 11.70 12.60 4.45
C GLY A 54 12.32 13.96 4.80
N CYS A 55 11.65 15.05 4.41
CA CYS A 55 12.10 16.40 4.79
C CYS A 55 11.77 16.68 6.25
N GLY A 56 12.69 17.32 6.98
CA GLY A 56 12.50 17.62 8.40
C GLY A 56 12.36 16.36 9.24
N ASP A 57 11.40 16.35 10.17
CA ASP A 57 11.17 15.23 11.09
C ASP A 57 10.25 14.13 10.50
N PHE A 58 10.05 14.14 9.18
CA PHE A 58 9.25 13.13 8.51
C PHE A 58 10.07 11.88 8.21
N TYR A 59 9.47 10.71 8.41
CA TYR A 59 10.03 9.46 7.91
C TYR A 59 8.93 8.51 7.46
N THR A 60 9.26 7.69 6.48
CA THR A 60 8.37 6.66 5.95
C THR A 60 8.94 5.29 6.25
N VAL A 61 8.11 4.41 6.82
CA VAL A 61 8.43 2.99 7.01
C VAL A 61 7.61 2.18 6.01
N TYR A 62 8.30 1.39 5.21
CA TYR A 62 7.68 0.41 4.34
C TYR A 62 7.87 -0.99 4.92
N THR A 63 6.82 -1.81 4.93
CA THR A 63 6.90 -3.23 5.26
C THR A 63 6.20 -4.02 4.17
N ARG A 64 6.86 -5.04 3.61
CA ARG A 64 6.22 -5.96 2.65
C ARG A 64 6.32 -7.40 3.08
N TRP A 65 5.36 -8.19 2.61
CA TRP A 65 5.30 -9.64 2.80
C TRP A 65 5.31 -10.33 1.45
N LEU A 66 6.25 -11.26 1.30
CA LEU A 66 6.45 -12.04 0.08
C LEU A 66 5.97 -13.47 0.29
N ASP A 67 5.23 -14.03 -0.66
CA ASP A 67 4.92 -15.46 -0.67
C ASP A 67 6.20 -16.30 -0.92
N PRO A 68 6.14 -17.65 -0.81
CA PRO A 68 7.30 -18.52 -1.06
C PRO A 68 7.90 -18.41 -2.47
N ARG A 69 7.14 -17.87 -3.44
CA ARG A 69 7.60 -17.63 -4.82
C ARG A 69 8.27 -16.25 -4.98
N GLY A 70 8.26 -15.43 -3.93
CA GLY A 70 8.79 -14.08 -3.95
C GLY A 70 7.80 -13.01 -4.43
N THR A 71 6.53 -13.36 -4.64
CA THR A 71 5.50 -12.41 -5.05
C THR A 71 5.04 -11.58 -3.85
N VAL A 72 4.95 -10.26 -4.00
CA VAL A 72 4.40 -9.38 -2.95
C VAL A 72 2.94 -9.72 -2.73
N ARG A 73 2.57 -9.93 -1.47
CA ARG A 73 1.20 -10.25 -1.03
C ARG A 73 0.57 -9.14 -0.23
N ARG A 74 1.41 -8.40 0.49
CA ARG A 74 1.03 -7.21 1.22
C ARG A 74 2.17 -6.21 1.23
N LEU A 75 1.85 -4.93 1.15
CA LEU A 75 2.74 -3.81 1.40
C LEU A 75 2.02 -2.88 2.37
N ASP A 76 2.72 -2.42 3.38
CA ASP A 76 2.29 -1.37 4.29
C ASP A 76 3.27 -0.21 4.15
N GLU A 77 2.73 1.01 4.12
CA GLU A 77 3.43 2.28 4.16
C GLU A 77 2.93 3.06 5.37
N LYS A 78 3.85 3.51 6.21
CA LYS A 78 3.57 4.37 7.36
C LYS A 78 4.39 5.64 7.23
N VAL A 79 3.73 6.79 7.09
CA VAL A 79 4.40 8.09 7.09
C VAL A 79 4.12 8.75 8.42
N TYR A 80 5.19 9.13 9.09
CA TYR A 80 5.15 9.87 10.34
C TYR A 80 5.59 11.30 10.06
N GLY A 81 4.80 12.25 10.54
CA GLY A 81 5.13 13.67 10.56
C GLY A 81 4.88 14.23 11.94
N ASP A 82 5.88 14.92 12.49
CA ASP A 82 5.76 15.52 13.81
C ASP A 82 5.93 17.03 13.77
N SER A 83 5.24 17.72 14.67
CA SER A 83 5.38 19.16 14.88
C SER A 83 5.15 19.50 16.35
N VAL A 84 5.59 20.68 16.78
CA VAL A 84 5.47 21.13 18.18
C VAL A 84 4.05 20.97 18.75
N SER A 85 3.02 21.22 17.95
CA SER A 85 1.62 21.25 18.41
C SER A 85 0.77 20.04 18.03
N ALA A 86 1.22 19.26 17.04
CA ALA A 86 0.45 18.17 16.49
C ALA A 86 1.35 17.16 15.74
N GLY A 87 0.92 15.92 15.72
CA GLY A 87 1.48 14.88 14.86
C GLY A 87 0.48 14.46 13.79
N SER A 88 0.99 13.92 12.70
CA SER A 88 0.20 13.26 11.67
C SER A 88 0.79 11.90 11.34
N GLU A 89 -0.07 10.89 11.28
CA GLU A 89 0.28 9.56 10.78
C GLU A 89 -0.59 9.26 9.56
N PHE A 90 0.08 8.95 8.45
CA PHE A 90 -0.57 8.42 7.26
C PHE A 90 -0.24 6.94 7.14
N PHE A 91 -1.27 6.14 6.92
CA PHE A 91 -1.15 4.70 6.80
C PHE A 91 -1.79 4.23 5.51
N SER A 92 -0.99 3.63 4.64
CA SER A 92 -1.49 2.92 3.46
C SER A 92 -1.19 1.43 3.60
N SER A 93 -2.16 0.57 3.30
CA SER A 93 -1.95 -0.87 3.17
C SER A 93 -2.47 -1.35 1.82
N PHE A 94 -1.73 -2.25 1.20
CA PHE A 94 -1.96 -2.77 -0.13
C PHE A 94 -2.00 -4.30 -0.07
N TRP A 95 -3.02 -4.91 -0.63
CA TRP A 95 -3.15 -6.36 -0.77
C TRP A 95 -3.12 -6.74 -2.23
N PHE A 96 -2.31 -7.75 -2.53
CA PHE A 96 -2.06 -8.20 -3.88
C PHE A 96 -2.60 -9.62 -4.10
N ASP A 97 -3.01 -9.90 -5.31
CA ASP A 97 -3.48 -11.21 -5.74
C ASP A 97 -2.32 -12.21 -5.99
N ALA A 98 -2.68 -13.43 -6.42
CA ALA A 98 -1.74 -14.53 -6.74
C ALA A 98 -0.67 -14.19 -7.78
N ALA A 99 -0.97 -13.25 -8.68
CA ALA A 99 -0.10 -12.77 -9.73
C ALA A 99 0.72 -11.53 -9.31
N GLY A 100 0.45 -10.94 -8.14
CA GLY A 100 1.08 -9.71 -7.67
C GLY A 100 0.41 -8.43 -8.17
N ARG A 101 -0.85 -8.52 -8.63
CA ARG A 101 -1.68 -7.38 -9.02
C ARG A 101 -2.39 -6.81 -7.79
N LEU A 102 -2.56 -5.49 -7.74
CA LEU A 102 -3.23 -4.83 -6.62
C LEU A 102 -4.73 -5.12 -6.65
N ASP A 103 -5.28 -5.73 -5.60
CA ASP A 103 -6.71 -6.02 -5.45
C ASP A 103 -7.41 -4.99 -4.55
N PHE A 104 -6.73 -4.58 -3.49
CA PHE A 104 -7.32 -3.78 -2.41
C PHE A 104 -6.28 -2.85 -1.80
N ALA A 105 -6.69 -1.61 -1.55
CA ALA A 105 -5.91 -0.66 -0.78
C ALA A 105 -6.75 -0.02 0.33
N LEU A 106 -6.13 0.19 1.49
CA LEU A 106 -6.64 0.98 2.60
C LEU A 106 -5.74 2.19 2.77
N TYR A 107 -6.32 3.37 2.85
CA TYR A 107 -5.65 4.61 3.22
C TYR A 107 -6.31 5.18 4.46
N GLN A 108 -5.51 5.52 5.45
CA GLN A 108 -5.96 6.13 6.70
C GLN A 108 -5.07 7.33 7.04
N GLN A 109 -5.69 8.39 7.55
CA GLN A 109 -4.98 9.54 8.10
C GLN A 109 -5.48 9.77 9.52
N THR A 110 -4.54 9.84 10.47
CA THR A 110 -4.82 10.17 11.86
C THR A 110 -3.99 11.38 12.26
N ARG A 111 -4.64 12.38 12.83
CA ARG A 111 -3.99 13.54 13.44
C ARG A 111 -4.00 13.41 14.96
N TYR A 112 -2.89 13.79 15.57
CA TYR A 112 -2.72 13.85 17.01
C TYR A 112 -2.56 15.31 17.43
N ASP A 113 -3.30 15.73 18.44
CA ASP A 113 -3.06 17.01 19.10
C ASP A 113 -2.28 16.76 20.37
N TYR A 114 -1.16 17.47 20.55
CA TYR A 114 -0.36 17.32 21.76
C TYR A 114 -0.81 18.27 22.85
N LYS A 115 -0.56 17.88 24.09
CA LYS A 115 -0.70 18.77 25.23
C LYS A 115 0.45 19.78 25.21
N ILE A 116 0.14 21.07 25.17
CA ILE A 116 1.11 22.16 25.08
C ILE A 116 1.12 22.98 26.37
N VAL A 117 2.32 23.38 26.81
CA VAL A 117 2.53 24.33 27.92
C VAL A 117 3.61 25.35 27.54
N PRO A 118 3.51 26.62 27.97
CA PRO A 118 4.58 27.59 27.79
C PRO A 118 5.79 27.22 28.67
N ASP A 119 6.99 27.38 28.14
CA ASP A 119 8.23 27.30 28.89
C ASP A 119 8.47 28.58 29.72
N LYS A 120 9.60 28.64 30.42
CA LYS A 120 9.99 29.80 31.25
C LYS A 120 10.15 31.12 30.46
N ASN A 121 10.28 31.06 29.14
CA ASN A 121 10.38 32.21 28.25
C ASN A 121 9.04 32.50 27.54
N GLY A 122 7.97 31.78 27.89
CA GLY A 122 6.66 31.90 27.25
C GLY A 122 6.53 31.15 25.92
N VAL A 123 7.52 30.34 25.53
CA VAL A 123 7.49 29.58 24.27
C VAL A 123 6.72 28.28 24.48
N ASN A 124 5.72 28.02 23.63
CA ASN A 124 4.92 26.81 23.69
C ASN A 124 5.76 25.55 23.36
N GLN A 125 5.72 24.57 24.27
CA GLN A 125 6.40 23.28 24.14
C GLN A 125 5.42 22.12 24.41
N PRO A 126 5.58 20.96 23.74
CA PRO A 126 4.82 19.77 24.07
C PRO A 126 5.20 19.28 25.47
N VAL A 127 4.20 18.85 26.24
CA VAL A 127 4.44 18.08 27.46
C VAL A 127 5.00 16.73 27.05
N LEU A 128 6.18 16.39 27.53
CA LEU A 128 6.82 15.11 27.25
C LEU A 128 6.58 14.11 28.38
N LYS A 129 6.32 12.85 28.03
CA LYS A 129 6.34 11.70 28.92
C LYS A 129 7.30 10.67 28.34
N ASN A 130 8.35 10.31 29.07
CA ASN A 130 9.41 9.41 28.59
C ASN A 130 10.03 9.87 27.25
N GLY A 131 10.20 11.18 27.07
CA GLY A 131 10.76 11.76 25.85
C GLY A 131 9.81 11.85 24.65
N GLN A 132 8.53 11.49 24.79
CA GLN A 132 7.54 11.58 23.72
C GLN A 132 6.43 12.59 24.04
N PRO A 133 5.90 13.34 23.06
CA PRO A 133 4.76 14.23 23.25
C PRO A 133 3.54 13.50 23.83
N VAL A 134 2.91 14.08 24.85
CA VAL A 134 1.66 13.58 25.42
C VAL A 134 0.52 13.96 24.48
N VAL A 135 -0.12 12.95 23.89
CA VAL A 135 -1.32 13.13 23.07
C VAL A 135 -2.49 13.58 23.94
N ALA A 136 -3.03 14.75 23.64
CA ALA A 136 -4.26 15.27 24.22
C ALA A 136 -5.51 14.76 23.49
N LYS A 137 -5.43 14.62 22.15
CA LYS A 137 -6.56 14.16 21.33
C LYS A 137 -6.09 13.38 20.10
N VAL A 138 -6.84 12.34 19.75
CA VAL A 138 -6.69 11.59 18.49
C VAL A 138 -7.86 11.95 17.57
N ARG A 139 -7.57 12.25 16.31
CA ARG A 139 -8.54 12.63 15.29
C ARG A 139 -8.34 11.76 14.05
N PRO A 140 -9.14 10.69 13.87
CA PRO A 140 -9.21 10.00 12.57
C PRO A 140 -9.80 10.98 11.56
N GLU A 141 -9.02 11.38 10.56
CA GLU A 141 -9.44 12.37 9.56
C GLU A 141 -9.94 11.69 8.30
N VAL A 142 -9.29 10.60 7.87
CA VAL A 142 -9.61 9.93 6.61
C VAL A 142 -9.57 8.42 6.78
N GLU A 143 -10.54 7.73 6.18
CA GLU A 143 -10.42 6.32 5.87
C GLU A 143 -11.04 6.03 4.49
N LEU A 144 -10.17 5.73 3.52
CA LEU A 144 -10.54 5.38 2.16
C LEU A 144 -10.15 3.91 1.89
N ARG A 145 -11.13 3.13 1.45
CA ARG A 145 -10.96 1.73 1.04
C ARG A 145 -11.19 1.65 -0.46
N VAL A 146 -10.25 1.12 -1.24
CA VAL A 146 -10.31 1.06 -2.70
C VAL A 146 -10.15 -0.37 -3.17
N TYR A 147 -11.09 -0.84 -4.00
CA TYR A 147 -11.08 -2.16 -4.60
C TYR A 147 -10.77 -2.03 -6.08
N PHE A 148 -9.87 -2.87 -6.58
CA PHE A 148 -9.37 -2.83 -7.94
C PHE A 148 -9.71 -4.12 -8.68
N ASP A 149 -9.85 -4.04 -9.99
CA ASP A 149 -9.89 -5.24 -10.84
C ASP A 149 -8.49 -5.66 -11.29
N ASP A 150 -8.45 -6.75 -12.05
CA ASP A 150 -7.25 -7.34 -12.64
C ASP A 150 -6.45 -6.40 -13.56
N GLN A 151 -7.07 -5.30 -14.02
CA GLN A 151 -6.45 -4.27 -14.87
C GLN A 151 -6.02 -3.04 -14.06
N GLY A 152 -6.23 -3.05 -12.73
CA GLY A 152 -5.96 -1.93 -11.83
C GLY A 152 -7.01 -0.82 -11.90
N ARG A 153 -8.16 -1.05 -12.54
CA ARG A 153 -9.29 -0.10 -12.56
C ARG A 153 -10.03 -0.16 -11.22
N VAL A 154 -10.57 0.96 -10.76
CA VAL A 154 -11.33 0.98 -9.50
C VAL A 154 -12.70 0.35 -9.73
N LEU A 155 -13.00 -0.71 -9.00
CA LEU A 155 -14.32 -1.34 -8.93
C LEU A 155 -15.24 -0.57 -7.97
N ARG A 156 -14.69 -0.17 -6.82
CA ARG A 156 -15.42 0.52 -5.77
C ARG A 156 -14.45 1.25 -4.85
N PHE A 157 -14.90 2.34 -4.26
CA PHE A 157 -14.30 2.86 -3.04
C PHE A 157 -15.36 3.05 -1.94
N LEU A 158 -14.93 2.97 -0.69
CA LEU A 158 -15.73 3.32 0.49
C LEU A 158 -14.95 4.39 1.24
N ASN A 159 -15.63 5.46 1.61
CA ASN A 159 -15.01 6.56 2.30
C ASN A 159 -15.78 6.87 3.58
N ASN A 160 -15.14 6.73 4.73
CA ASN A 160 -15.77 6.98 6.04
C ASN A 160 -15.62 8.45 6.50
N SER A 161 -14.83 9.25 5.77
CA SER A 161 -14.73 10.71 5.96
C SER A 161 -14.78 11.41 4.60
N PRO A 162 -15.63 12.42 4.36
CA PRO A 162 -15.88 12.91 3.01
C PRO A 162 -14.66 13.65 2.43
N LEU A 163 -13.78 12.90 1.76
CA LEU A 163 -12.81 13.46 0.81
C LEU A 163 -13.59 13.98 -0.40
N GLY A 164 -13.14 15.10 -0.96
CA GLY A 164 -13.66 15.58 -2.25
C GLY A 164 -13.37 14.58 -3.38
N ALA A 165 -14.07 14.72 -4.50
CA ALA A 165 -13.83 13.86 -5.68
C ALA A 165 -12.39 13.99 -6.21
N GLN A 166 -11.87 15.21 -6.28
CA GLN A 166 -10.49 15.48 -6.70
C GLN A 166 -9.48 14.87 -5.73
N GLU A 167 -9.68 15.08 -4.43
CA GLU A 167 -8.81 14.52 -3.38
C GLU A 167 -8.82 12.99 -3.38
N THR A 168 -10.00 12.39 -3.55
CA THR A 168 -10.13 10.93 -3.71
C THR A 168 -9.35 10.44 -4.94
N ALA A 169 -9.42 11.14 -6.07
CA ALA A 169 -8.68 10.78 -7.28
C ALA A 169 -7.17 10.87 -7.07
N GLU A 170 -6.69 11.90 -6.36
CA GLU A 170 -5.28 12.06 -6.01
C GLU A 170 -4.78 10.95 -5.07
N VAL A 171 -5.55 10.61 -4.03
CA VAL A 171 -5.20 9.50 -3.14
C VAL A 171 -5.17 8.19 -3.92
N VAL A 172 -6.16 7.91 -4.78
CA VAL A 172 -6.16 6.70 -5.62
C VAL A 172 -4.94 6.66 -6.56
N ARG A 173 -4.57 7.80 -7.16
CA ARG A 173 -3.38 7.92 -8.02
C ARG A 173 -2.11 7.61 -7.25
N MET A 174 -1.96 8.19 -6.06
CA MET A 174 -0.85 7.92 -5.14
C MET A 174 -0.79 6.43 -4.76
N LEU A 175 -1.91 5.83 -4.34
CA LEU A 175 -1.97 4.41 -3.97
C LEU A 175 -1.49 3.49 -5.10
N ARG A 176 -1.94 3.76 -6.34
CA ARG A 176 -1.47 3.01 -7.53
C ARG A 176 0.03 3.20 -7.76
N HIS A 177 0.53 4.43 -7.62
CA HIS A 177 1.94 4.72 -7.79
C HIS A 177 2.81 3.95 -6.79
N THR A 178 2.45 4.00 -5.49
CA THR A 178 3.16 3.29 -4.42
C THR A 178 3.12 1.77 -4.64
N ALA A 179 1.95 1.21 -4.96
CA ALA A 179 1.80 -0.22 -5.20
C ALA A 179 2.63 -0.73 -6.39
N ALA A 180 2.80 0.09 -7.44
CA ALA A 180 3.58 -0.26 -8.63
C ALA A 180 5.09 0.02 -8.49
N ALA A 181 5.51 0.75 -7.46
CA ALA A 181 6.90 1.17 -7.31
C ALA A 181 7.80 -0.04 -6.95
N PRO A 182 8.94 -0.21 -7.64
CA PRO A 182 9.91 -1.22 -7.24
C PRO A 182 10.39 -0.98 -5.80
N TRP A 183 10.59 -2.04 -5.03
CA TRP A 183 11.01 -1.93 -3.62
C TRP A 183 12.26 -1.07 -3.41
N LYS A 184 13.27 -1.22 -4.27
CA LYS A 184 14.48 -0.37 -4.21
C LYS A 184 14.15 1.12 -4.40
N LYS A 185 13.18 1.44 -5.27
CA LYS A 185 12.74 2.82 -5.50
C LYS A 185 11.99 3.38 -4.29
N LEU A 186 11.12 2.57 -3.66
CA LEU A 186 10.45 2.96 -2.41
C LEU A 186 11.46 3.28 -1.30
N LEU A 187 12.55 2.51 -1.20
CA LEU A 187 13.57 2.74 -0.18
C LEU A 187 14.57 3.86 -0.50
N ASN A 188 14.63 4.29 -1.76
CA ASN A 188 15.52 5.36 -2.23
C ASN A 188 14.76 6.65 -2.55
N SER A 189 13.49 6.75 -2.19
CA SER A 189 12.67 7.95 -2.45
C SER A 189 12.93 9.07 -1.44
N GLY A 190 13.84 8.86 -0.48
CA GLY A 190 14.25 9.88 0.49
C GLY A 190 15.17 10.86 -0.21
N GLY A 191 14.67 12.07 -0.40
CA GLY A 191 15.36 13.12 -1.13
C GLY A 191 14.77 14.46 -0.78
N CYS A 192 15.34 15.03 0.28
CA CYS A 192 15.51 16.46 0.44
C CYS A 192 17.04 16.63 0.53
#